data_AF-W4V2K4-F1
#
_entry.id   AF-W4V2K4-F1
#
_cell.length_a   1.000
_cell.length_b   1.000
_cell.length_c   1.000
_cell.angle_alpha   90.00
_cell.angle_beta   90.00
_cell.angle_gamma   90.00
#
_symmetry.space_group_name_H-M   'P 1'
#
loop_
_entity.id
_entity.type
_entity.pdbx_description
1 polymer ?
#
loop_
_entity_poly.entity_id
_entity_poly.type
_entity_poly.pdbx_seq_one_letter_code
_entity_poly.pdbx_strand_id
1 'polypeptide(L)'
;MPKFNTSNPETTKYLLDVVKYWTVEFGVDGWRLDAADEVDRKFWRKLRDMLKDINKDVVLVGEIFDEASSWLWGDQFDSVMNYPLKAMINDLFAYRSIDTEIFRMRINSYIMKLHKKVLNSLVNIISTHDTPRFLTLCDGDEKRFELQRYFNLPFRESPSYTTVMKLGWKAKEIPIAEGQ
;
A
#
# COMPACT_ATOMS: atom_id res chain seq x y z
N MET A 1 -15.13 -12.34 8.63
CA MET A 1 -15.84 -12.15 7.35
C MET A 1 -15.58 -13.38 6.48
N PRO A 2 -16.58 -13.96 5.79
CA PRO A 2 -16.35 -15.15 4.96
C PRO A 2 -15.49 -14.82 3.73
N LYS A 3 -14.52 -15.68 3.41
CA LYS A 3 -13.59 -15.50 2.28
C LYS A 3 -14.23 -15.93 0.96
N PHE A 4 -14.17 -15.07 -0.06
CA PHE A 4 -14.62 -15.42 -1.41
C PHE A 4 -13.70 -16.47 -2.03
N ASN A 5 -14.30 -17.50 -2.66
CA ASN A 5 -13.56 -18.48 -3.44
C ASN A 5 -13.27 -17.93 -4.84
N THR A 6 -12.14 -17.24 -5.00
CA THR A 6 -11.70 -16.67 -6.29
C THR A 6 -11.15 -17.70 -7.28
N SER A 7 -11.11 -18.99 -6.91
CA SER A 7 -10.88 -20.08 -7.86
C SER A 7 -12.16 -20.56 -8.55
N ASN A 8 -13.34 -20.26 -7.98
CA ASN A 8 -14.61 -20.54 -8.63
C ASN A 8 -14.80 -19.58 -9.83
N PRO A 9 -15.06 -20.08 -11.05
CA PRO A 9 -15.31 -19.26 -12.22
C PRO A 9 -16.47 -18.27 -12.06
N GLU A 10 -17.55 -18.63 -11.38
CA GLU A 10 -18.71 -17.76 -11.16
C GLU A 10 -18.37 -16.59 -10.24
N THR A 11 -17.70 -16.87 -9.12
CA THR A 11 -17.20 -15.83 -8.20
C THR A 11 -16.23 -14.89 -8.91
N THR A 12 -15.30 -15.45 -9.70
CA THR A 12 -14.36 -14.66 -10.50
C THR A 12 -15.10 -13.73 -11.44
N LYS A 13 -16.05 -14.27 -12.21
CA LYS A 13 -16.83 -13.50 -13.18
C LYS A 13 -17.59 -12.37 -12.47
N TYR A 14 -18.28 -12.67 -11.37
CA TYR A 14 -19.02 -11.69 -10.60
C TYR A 14 -18.13 -10.52 -10.13
N LEU A 15 -16.98 -10.83 -9.53
CA LEU A 15 -16.06 -9.79 -9.05
C LEU A 15 -15.47 -8.95 -10.20
N LEU A 16 -15.14 -9.58 -11.32
CA LEU A 16 -14.68 -8.88 -12.52
C LEU A 16 -15.78 -7.97 -13.09
N ASP A 17 -17.02 -8.43 -13.14
CA ASP A 17 -18.17 -7.64 -13.62
C ASP A 17 -18.43 -6.42 -12.71
N VAL A 18 -18.29 -6.56 -11.39
CA VAL A 18 -18.38 -5.44 -10.45
C VAL A 18 -17.30 -4.39 -10.72
N VAL A 19 -16.03 -4.82 -10.81
CA VAL A 19 -14.92 -3.89 -11.09
C VAL A 19 -15.09 -3.21 -12.45
N LYS A 20 -15.52 -3.98 -13.47
CA LYS A 20 -15.80 -3.46 -14.81
C LYS A 20 -16.90 -2.41 -14.78
N TYR A 21 -18.01 -2.68 -14.10
CA TYR A 21 -19.14 -1.75 -13.97
C TYR A 21 -18.68 -0.39 -13.44
N TRP A 22 -17.97 -0.36 -12.32
CA TRP A 22 -17.49 0.89 -11.74
C TRP A 22 -16.47 1.61 -12.63
N THR A 23 -15.61 0.86 -13.30
CA THR A 23 -14.61 1.43 -14.21
C THR A 23 -15.27 2.06 -15.44
N VAL A 24 -16.25 1.39 -16.05
CA VAL A 24 -16.88 1.84 -17.30
C VAL A 24 -17.95 2.90 -17.05
N GLU A 25 -18.85 2.68 -16.10
CA GLU A 25 -20.00 3.56 -15.88
C GLU A 25 -19.62 4.86 -15.16
N PHE A 26 -18.61 4.80 -14.29
CA PHE A 26 -18.20 5.95 -13.48
C PHE A 26 -16.80 6.48 -13.85
N GLY A 27 -16.07 5.82 -14.74
CA GLY A 27 -14.76 6.28 -15.20
C GLY A 27 -13.71 6.31 -14.09
N VAL A 28 -13.72 5.34 -13.17
CA VAL A 28 -12.75 5.28 -12.07
C VAL A 28 -11.32 5.10 -12.59
N ASP A 29 -10.39 5.94 -12.14
CA ASP A 29 -8.99 5.96 -12.59
C ASP A 29 -8.09 4.90 -11.96
N GLY A 30 -8.57 4.17 -10.94
CA GLY A 30 -7.74 3.17 -10.27
C GLY A 30 -8.43 2.42 -9.15
N TRP A 31 -7.81 1.30 -8.77
CA TRP A 31 -8.30 0.37 -7.77
C TRP A 31 -7.25 0.14 -6.68
N ARG A 32 -7.61 0.44 -5.43
CA ARG A 32 -6.89 -0.05 -4.24
C ARG A 32 -7.50 -1.39 -3.84
N LEU A 33 -6.69 -2.43 -3.85
CA LEU A 33 -7.10 -3.81 -3.68
C LEU A 33 -6.78 -4.25 -2.25
N ASP A 34 -7.82 -4.44 -1.46
CA ASP A 34 -7.75 -4.88 -0.05
C ASP A 34 -7.22 -6.32 0.07
N ALA A 35 -6.40 -6.57 1.11
CA ALA A 35 -5.83 -7.89 1.42
C ALA A 35 -5.37 -8.67 0.17
N ALA A 36 -4.58 -8.02 -0.70
CA ALA A 36 -4.39 -8.49 -2.07
C ALA A 36 -3.57 -9.80 -2.15
N ASP A 37 -2.72 -10.04 -1.16
CA ASP A 37 -1.91 -11.24 -0.99
C ASP A 37 -2.72 -12.50 -0.64
N GLU A 38 -3.96 -12.33 -0.16
CA GLU A 38 -4.85 -13.43 0.17
C GLU A 38 -5.62 -14.01 -1.02
N VAL A 39 -5.59 -13.33 -2.16
CA VAL A 39 -6.34 -13.67 -3.37
C VAL A 39 -5.42 -14.32 -4.41
N ASP A 40 -5.97 -15.30 -5.13
CA ASP A 40 -5.20 -16.07 -6.12
C ASP A 40 -4.61 -15.18 -7.23
N ARG A 41 -3.34 -15.42 -7.56
CA ARG A 41 -2.60 -14.64 -8.57
C ARG A 41 -3.23 -14.71 -9.97
N LYS A 42 -3.92 -15.79 -10.33
CA LYS A 42 -4.62 -15.89 -11.63
C LYS A 42 -5.80 -14.93 -11.69
N PHE A 43 -6.47 -14.67 -10.57
CA PHE A 43 -7.52 -13.65 -10.51
C PHE A 43 -6.95 -12.27 -10.82
N TRP A 44 -5.83 -11.90 -10.20
CA TRP A 44 -5.21 -10.59 -10.42
C TRP A 44 -4.73 -10.37 -11.86
N ARG A 45 -4.19 -11.41 -12.51
CA ARG A 45 -3.84 -11.35 -13.94
C ARG A 45 -5.08 -11.08 -14.79
N LYS A 46 -6.17 -11.83 -14.59
CA LYS A 46 -7.44 -11.62 -15.29
C LYS A 46 -8.01 -10.21 -15.06
N LEU A 47 -7.94 -9.72 -13.83
CA LEU A 47 -8.40 -8.38 -13.46
C LEU A 47 -7.58 -7.33 -14.22
N ARG A 48 -6.25 -7.45 -14.20
CA ARG A 48 -5.36 -6.56 -14.92
C ARG A 48 -5.67 -6.55 -16.41
N ASP A 49 -5.71 -7.72 -17.05
CA ASP A 49 -5.96 -7.83 -18.49
C ASP A 49 -7.27 -7.14 -18.86
N MET A 50 -8.35 -7.44 -18.12
CA MET A 50 -9.66 -6.81 -18.31
C MET A 50 -9.63 -5.30 -18.13
N LEU A 51 -8.97 -4.79 -17.08
CA LEU A 51 -8.89 -3.34 -16.84
C LEU A 51 -8.03 -2.62 -17.89
N LYS A 52 -6.90 -3.20 -18.28
CA LYS A 52 -5.99 -2.60 -19.28
C LYS A 52 -6.57 -2.65 -20.70
N ASP A 53 -7.46 -3.60 -20.99
CA ASP A 53 -8.26 -3.62 -22.21
C ASP A 53 -9.31 -2.51 -22.25
N ILE A 54 -9.91 -2.17 -21.10
CA ILE A 54 -10.87 -1.07 -20.97
C ILE A 54 -10.16 0.27 -21.05
N ASN A 55 -9.12 0.47 -20.22
CA ASN A 55 -8.32 1.68 -20.17
C ASN A 55 -6.93 1.36 -19.59
N LYS A 56 -5.89 1.58 -20.40
CA LYS A 56 -4.49 1.32 -20.03
C LYS A 56 -4.00 2.15 -18.85
N ASP A 57 -4.63 3.31 -18.62
CA ASP A 57 -4.24 4.27 -17.60
C ASP A 57 -4.82 3.94 -16.22
N VAL A 58 -5.76 2.99 -16.11
CA VAL A 58 -6.33 2.57 -14.82
C VAL A 58 -5.25 1.98 -13.93
N VAL A 59 -5.00 2.56 -12.75
CA VAL A 59 -3.92 2.13 -11.85
C VAL A 59 -4.40 1.04 -10.90
N LEU A 60 -3.62 -0.05 -10.77
CA LEU A 60 -3.87 -1.09 -9.77
C LEU A 60 -2.86 -1.00 -8.62
N VAL A 61 -3.35 -0.77 -7.40
CA VAL A 61 -2.54 -0.71 -6.17
C VAL A 61 -2.94 -1.83 -5.21
N GLY A 62 -2.04 -2.78 -4.96
CA GLY A 62 -2.26 -3.83 -3.98
C GLY A 62 -1.99 -3.37 -2.54
N GLU A 63 -2.84 -3.75 -1.60
CA GLU A 63 -2.49 -3.76 -0.19
C GLU A 63 -1.79 -5.07 0.16
N ILE A 64 -0.48 -4.97 0.41
CA ILE A 64 0.37 -6.07 0.85
C ILE A 64 1.28 -5.51 1.93
N PHE A 65 1.21 -6.08 3.14
CA PHE A 65 1.99 -5.60 4.28
C PHE A 65 3.47 -5.97 4.19
N ASP A 66 3.76 -7.11 3.58
CA ASP A 66 5.09 -7.69 3.45
C ASP A 66 5.80 -7.31 2.14
N GLU A 67 6.92 -7.98 1.85
CA GLU A 67 7.69 -7.84 0.62
C GLU A 67 6.85 -8.24 -0.60
N ALA A 68 6.66 -7.29 -1.53
CA ALA A 68 5.70 -7.42 -2.63
C ALA A 68 6.32 -7.46 -4.04
N SER A 69 7.65 -7.61 -4.19
CA SER A 69 8.35 -7.61 -5.49
C SER A 69 7.72 -8.59 -6.49
N SER A 70 7.31 -9.77 -6.01
CA SER A 70 6.67 -10.83 -6.81
C SER A 70 5.31 -10.45 -7.41
N TRP A 71 4.71 -9.32 -7.01
CA TRP A 71 3.44 -8.81 -7.52
C TRP A 71 3.61 -7.68 -8.54
N LEU A 72 4.84 -7.22 -8.73
CA LEU A 72 5.19 -5.99 -9.45
C LEU A 72 5.98 -6.27 -10.73
N TRP A 73 5.82 -7.47 -11.31
CA TRP A 73 6.43 -7.85 -12.59
C TRP A 73 5.71 -7.28 -13.81
N GLY A 74 4.63 -6.51 -13.59
CA GLY A 74 3.81 -5.91 -14.65
C GLY A 74 2.69 -6.80 -15.18
N ASP A 75 2.51 -8.00 -14.60
CA ASP A 75 1.42 -8.94 -14.91
C ASP A 75 0.25 -8.88 -13.91
N GLN A 76 0.44 -8.21 -12.77
CA GLN A 76 -0.55 -8.11 -11.69
C GLN A 76 -0.79 -6.64 -11.32
N PHE A 77 0.02 -6.06 -10.43
CA PHE A 77 -0.19 -4.69 -9.94
C PHE A 77 0.77 -3.69 -10.59
N ASP A 78 0.33 -2.43 -10.65
CA ASP A 78 1.18 -1.30 -11.06
C ASP A 78 1.97 -0.75 -9.87
N SER A 79 1.43 -0.92 -8.66
CA SER A 79 2.02 -0.47 -7.40
C SER A 79 1.49 -1.26 -6.20
N VAL A 80 2.09 -1.03 -5.04
CA VAL A 80 1.59 -1.49 -3.74
C VAL A 80 1.71 -0.39 -2.69
N MET A 81 0.94 -0.54 -1.62
CA MET A 81 1.13 0.23 -0.39
C MET A 81 2.48 -0.14 0.24
N ASN A 82 3.40 0.82 0.33
CA ASN A 82 4.78 0.57 0.72
C ASN A 82 4.95 0.47 2.25
N TYR A 83 4.32 -0.55 2.84
CA TYR A 83 4.45 -0.89 4.25
C TYR A 83 5.89 -1.21 4.67
N PRO A 84 6.74 -1.89 3.85
CA PRO A 84 8.15 -2.10 4.19
C PRO A 84 8.92 -0.79 4.40
N LEU A 85 8.74 0.22 3.52
CA LEU A 85 9.34 1.53 3.71
C LEU A 85 8.81 2.21 4.98
N LYS A 86 7.49 2.18 5.20
CA LYS A 86 6.87 2.71 6.42
C LYS A 86 7.49 2.08 7.68
N ALA A 87 7.69 0.77 7.70
CA ALA A 87 8.29 0.07 8.84
C ALA A 87 9.74 0.55 9.09
N MET A 88 10.57 0.64 8.05
CA MET A 88 11.95 1.13 8.18
C MET A 88 12.01 2.58 8.67
N ILE A 89 11.10 3.44 8.20
CA ILE A 89 10.99 4.83 8.63
C ILE A 89 10.53 4.93 10.09
N ASN A 90 9.57 4.09 10.51
CA ASN A 90 9.11 4.03 11.89
C ASN A 90 10.24 3.58 12.83
N ASP A 91 10.99 2.55 12.46
CA ASP A 91 12.15 2.08 13.22
C ASP A 91 13.19 3.20 13.43
N LEU A 92 13.47 3.99 12.40
CA LEU A 92 14.46 5.07 12.46
C LEU A 92 13.96 6.27 13.28
N PHE A 93 12.77 6.80 12.96
CA PHE A 93 12.32 8.09 13.48
C PHE A 93 11.37 7.98 14.67
N ALA A 94 10.44 7.03 14.66
CA ALA A 94 9.46 6.89 15.73
C ALA A 94 10.06 6.12 16.91
N TYR A 95 10.39 4.85 16.67
CA TYR A 95 10.90 3.95 17.70
C TYR A 95 12.37 4.22 18.04
N ARG A 96 13.14 4.81 17.12
CA ARG A 96 14.60 5.00 17.24
C ARG A 96 15.32 3.70 17.62
N SER A 97 14.84 2.58 17.08
CA SER A 97 15.34 1.23 17.32
C SER A 97 16.53 0.89 16.41
N ILE A 98 16.75 1.68 15.35
CA ILE A 98 17.86 1.54 14.42
C ILE A 98 18.55 2.88 14.19
N ASP A 99 19.84 2.83 13.84
CA ASP A 99 20.58 3.99 13.37
C ASP A 99 20.47 4.16 11.84
N THR A 100 21.12 5.21 11.32
CA THR A 100 21.13 5.53 9.90
C THR A 100 21.85 4.49 9.05
N GLU A 101 22.82 3.76 9.61
CA GLU A 101 23.59 2.76 8.87
C GLU A 101 22.77 1.49 8.65
N ILE A 102 22.09 1.01 9.69
CA ILE A 102 21.14 -0.09 9.60
C ILE A 102 20.00 0.29 8.65
N PHE A 103 19.47 1.52 8.76
CA PHE A 103 18.45 1.99 7.83
C PHE A 103 18.95 1.95 6.38
N ARG A 104 20.16 2.47 6.11
CA ARG A 104 20.80 2.48 4.79
C ARG A 104 20.96 1.06 4.23
N MET A 105 21.38 0.11 5.05
CA MET A 105 21.49 -1.29 4.63
C MET A 105 20.13 -1.89 4.27
N ARG A 106 19.11 -1.68 5.10
CA ARG A 106 17.75 -2.21 4.88
C ARG A 106 17.10 -1.63 3.63
N ILE A 107 17.17 -0.30 3.45
CA ILE A 107 16.57 0.34 2.27
C ILE A 107 17.28 -0.07 0.98
N ASN A 108 18.62 -0.21 0.99
CA ASN A 108 19.36 -0.69 -0.17
C ASN A 108 18.98 -2.13 -0.53
N SER A 109 18.88 -3.01 0.46
CA SER A 109 18.43 -4.39 0.24
C SER A 109 17.01 -4.45 -0.32
N TYR A 110 16.11 -3.60 0.18
CA TYR A 110 14.74 -3.49 -0.31
C TYR A 110 14.68 -3.00 -1.77
N ILE A 111 15.38 -1.91 -2.09
CA ILE A 111 15.44 -1.35 -3.45
C ILE A 111 16.00 -2.38 -4.45
N MET A 112 17.00 -3.17 -4.05
CA MET A 112 17.60 -4.20 -4.92
C MET A 112 16.62 -5.33 -5.30
N LYS A 113 15.56 -5.55 -4.52
CA LYS A 113 14.53 -6.56 -4.83
C LYS A 113 13.49 -6.04 -5.83
N LEU A 114 13.39 -4.72 -5.98
CA LEU A 114 12.36 -4.08 -6.81
C LEU A 114 12.88 -3.80 -8.21
N HIS A 115 11.99 -3.95 -9.19
CA HIS A 115 12.29 -3.54 -10.55
C HIS A 115 12.36 -2.01 -10.63
N LYS A 116 13.35 -1.46 -11.34
CA LYS A 116 13.57 0.00 -11.43
C LYS A 116 12.34 0.79 -11.87
N LYS A 117 11.53 0.21 -12.76
CA LYS A 117 10.28 0.85 -13.26
C LYS A 117 9.22 1.03 -12.17
N VAL A 118 9.27 0.25 -11.09
CA VAL A 118 8.27 0.21 -10.02
C VAL A 118 8.65 1.15 -8.87
N LEU A 119 9.94 1.42 -8.67
CA LEU A 119 10.42 2.26 -7.56
C LEU A 119 9.71 3.61 -7.48
N ASN A 120 9.40 4.21 -8.64
CA ASN A 120 8.76 5.51 -8.71
C ASN A 120 7.22 5.44 -8.64
N SER A 121 6.62 4.24 -8.75
CA SER A 121 5.17 4.05 -8.69
C SER A 121 4.66 3.62 -7.31
N LEU A 122 5.55 3.20 -6.39
CA LEU A 122 5.18 2.75 -5.04
C LEU A 122 4.38 3.82 -4.27
N VAL A 123 3.31 3.38 -3.60
CA VAL A 123 2.50 4.25 -2.75
C VAL A 123 3.14 4.35 -1.38
N ASN A 124 3.96 5.38 -1.19
CA ASN A 124 4.63 5.62 0.08
C ASN A 124 3.66 6.20 1.11
N ILE A 125 3.44 5.46 2.18
CA ILE A 125 2.45 5.76 3.23
C ILE A 125 3.14 6.16 4.54
N ILE A 126 2.45 6.98 5.32
CA ILE A 126 2.90 7.41 6.67
C ILE A 126 2.09 6.66 7.74
N SER A 127 0.78 6.69 7.59
CA SER A 127 -0.17 5.92 8.38
C SER A 127 -1.38 5.62 7.51
N THR A 128 -2.11 4.58 7.87
CA THR A 128 -3.34 4.14 7.21
C THR A 128 -4.46 4.12 8.24
N HIS A 129 -5.60 3.53 7.92
CA HIS A 129 -6.63 3.24 8.92
C HIS A 129 -6.25 1.99 9.73
N ASP A 130 -5.49 1.06 9.15
CA ASP A 130 -5.05 -0.19 9.79
C ASP A 130 -3.79 -0.06 10.64
N THR A 131 -3.17 1.13 10.69
CA THR A 131 -1.92 1.35 11.42
C THR A 131 -1.98 2.56 12.34
N PRO A 132 -1.29 2.53 13.50
CA PRO A 132 -1.22 3.69 14.38
C PRO A 132 -0.72 4.93 13.65
N ARG A 133 -1.23 6.09 14.05
CA ARG A 133 -0.74 7.38 13.54
C ARG A 133 0.73 7.54 13.93
N PHE A 134 1.55 8.03 13.00
CA PHE A 134 2.98 8.23 13.25
C PHE A 134 3.24 9.13 14.47
N LEU A 135 2.44 10.18 14.65
CA LEU A 135 2.55 11.08 15.80
C LEU A 135 2.26 10.36 17.14
N THR A 136 1.35 9.40 17.14
CA THR A 136 1.08 8.54 18.31
C THR A 136 2.28 7.66 18.61
N LEU A 137 2.94 7.10 17.60
CA LEU A 137 4.18 6.33 17.76
C LEU A 137 5.36 7.17 18.28
N CYS A 138 5.28 8.49 18.17
CA CYS A 138 6.29 9.44 18.62
C CYS A 138 5.92 10.14 19.94
N ASP A 139 4.92 9.64 20.68
CA ASP A 139 4.40 10.28 21.90
C ASP A 139 3.99 11.76 21.73
N GLY A 140 3.59 12.15 20.52
CA GLY A 140 3.27 13.54 20.20
C GLY A 140 4.45 14.45 19.84
N ASP A 141 5.65 13.91 19.63
CA ASP A 141 6.82 14.69 19.17
C ASP A 141 6.66 15.14 17.71
N GLU A 142 6.23 16.38 17.53
CA GLU A 142 6.02 17.00 16.21
C GLU A 142 7.31 17.12 15.40
N LYS A 143 8.49 17.27 16.03
CA LYS A 143 9.76 17.38 15.30
C LYS A 143 10.09 16.08 14.59
N ARG A 144 9.78 14.93 15.22
CA ARG A 144 9.98 13.61 14.58
C ARG A 144 8.99 13.39 13.44
N PHE A 145 7.75 13.85 13.59
CA PHE A 145 6.78 13.81 12.51
C PHE A 145 7.23 14.63 11.29
N GLU A 146 7.74 15.85 11.51
CA GLU A 146 8.28 16.66 10.42
C GLU A 146 9.49 16.00 9.74
N LEU A 147 10.45 15.45 10.51
CA LEU A 147 11.58 14.70 9.94
C LEU A 147 11.12 13.54 9.05
N GLN A 148 10.15 12.75 9.53
CA GLN A 148 9.59 11.66 8.75
C GLN A 148 8.92 12.15 7.47
N ARG A 149 8.16 13.24 7.55
CA ARG A 149 7.51 13.87 6.39
C ARG A 149 8.53 14.33 5.35
N TYR A 150 9.60 14.99 5.78
CA TYR A 150 10.71 15.39 4.91
C TYR A 150 11.43 14.20 4.30
N PHE A 151 11.53 13.07 5.01
CA PHE A 151 12.15 11.87 4.47
C PHE A 151 11.26 11.17 3.44
N ASN A 152 9.94 11.31 3.52
CA ASN A 152 8.99 10.65 2.62
C ASN A 152 8.72 11.47 1.33
N LEU A 153 8.85 12.80 1.39
CA LEU A 153 8.67 13.71 0.25
C LEU A 153 9.59 13.48 -0.97
N PRO A 154 10.88 13.11 -0.84
CA PRO A 154 11.80 12.90 -1.95
C PRO A 154 11.52 11.63 -2.76
N PHE A 155 10.75 10.68 -2.20
CA PHE A 155 10.37 9.44 -2.89
C PHE A 155 9.13 9.60 -3.77
N ARG A 156 8.85 10.81 -4.29
CA ARG A 156 7.63 11.12 -5.06
C ARG A 156 7.70 10.51 -6.48
N GLU A 157 6.63 9.86 -6.95
CA GLU A 157 5.52 10.60 -7.59
C GLU A 157 4.09 10.38 -7.06
N SER A 158 3.78 9.54 -6.06
CA SER A 158 2.39 9.45 -5.56
C SER A 158 2.25 9.26 -4.04
N PRO A 159 2.19 10.34 -3.24
CA PRO A 159 1.86 10.25 -1.83
C PRO A 159 0.35 10.19 -1.61
N SER A 160 -0.14 9.09 -1.04
CA SER A 160 -1.49 9.00 -0.46
C SER A 160 -1.51 9.68 0.90
N TYR A 161 -1.83 10.97 0.92
CA TYR A 161 -2.16 11.65 2.17
C TYR A 161 -3.56 11.19 2.60
N THR A 162 -3.68 10.44 3.71
CA THR A 162 -4.99 10.33 4.34
C THR A 162 -5.44 11.74 4.72
N THR A 163 -6.61 12.14 4.24
CA THR A 163 -7.28 13.46 4.39
C THR A 163 -7.29 14.03 5.81
N VAL A 164 -7.00 13.22 6.83
CA VAL A 164 -6.96 13.60 8.25
C VAL A 164 -5.65 14.30 8.66
N MET A 165 -4.56 14.17 7.89
CA MET A 165 -3.23 14.66 8.32
C MET A 165 -2.99 16.17 8.14
N LYS A 166 -3.92 16.93 7.54
CA LYS A 166 -3.81 18.40 7.52
C LYS A 166 -4.12 19.05 8.87
N LEU A 167 -4.68 18.32 9.85
CA LEU A 167 -5.21 18.91 11.09
C LEU A 167 -4.50 18.49 12.38
N GLY A 168 -3.44 17.67 12.36
CA GLY A 168 -2.67 17.36 13.58
C GLY A 168 -3.41 16.52 14.64
N TRP A 169 -4.39 15.70 14.24
CA TRP A 169 -5.18 14.92 15.21
C TRP A 169 -4.40 13.70 15.72
N LYS A 170 -4.24 13.61 17.05
CA LYS A 170 -3.78 12.42 17.78
C LYS A 170 -4.93 11.41 17.86
N ALA A 171 -4.88 10.34 17.07
CA ALA A 171 -5.82 9.23 17.22
C ALA A 171 -5.22 8.18 18.15
N LYS A 172 -5.96 7.80 19.20
CA LYS A 172 -5.70 6.57 19.98
C LYS A 172 -6.04 5.36 19.10
N GLU A 173 -5.33 4.27 19.34
CA GLU A 173 -5.42 2.99 18.63
C GLU A 173 -6.86 2.53 18.40
N ILE A 174 -7.10 1.89 17.27
CA ILE A 174 -8.29 1.05 17.07
C ILE A 174 -8.09 -0.16 17.99
N PRO A 175 -9.07 -0.53 18.84
CA PRO A 175 -8.96 -1.73 19.65
C PRO A 175 -8.81 -2.92 18.71
N ILE A 176 -7.67 -3.59 18.79
CA ILE A 176 -7.52 -4.95 18.30
C ILE A 176 -8.62 -5.74 18.99
N ALA A 177 -9.51 -6.38 18.23
CA ALA A 177 -10.57 -7.20 18.78
C ALA A 177 -9.93 -8.33 19.61
N GLU A 178 -9.97 -8.19 20.93
CA GLU A 178 -9.84 -9.33 21.84
C GLU A 178 -11.07 -10.22 21.64
N GLY A 179 -10.85 -11.50 21.32
CA GLY A 179 -11.93 -12.48 21.24
C GLY A 179 -11.54 -13.75 20.49
N GLN A 180 -10.94 -14.69 21.23
CA GLN A 180 -11.22 -16.12 21.03
C GLN A 180 -12.62 -16.44 21.57
#